data_AF-F0W2P1-F1
#
_entry.id   AF-F0W2P1-F1
#
_cell.length_a   1.000
_cell.length_b   1.000
_cell.length_c   1.000
_cell.angle_alpha   90.00
_cell.angle_beta   90.00
_cell.angle_gamma   90.00
#
_symmetry.space_group_name_H-M   'P 1'
#
loop_
_entity.id
_entity.type
_entity.pdbx_description
1 polymer ?
#
loop_
_entity_poly.entity_id
_entity_poly.type
_entity_poly.pdbx_seq_one_letter_code
_entity_poly.pdbx_strand_id
1 'polypeptide(L)'
;MVEVIDSKEQVNANTSLDAEIPVSLSLGGATLWLSDSGQWTFDHVSLQQTSSQCEYLKKQVVTLENDNQQLRNAVTRITEESDMSKFKCKLMVEMLAVQSLEEEKAKEQLELERKNVQTLKNDILSILDRNEPSDVQTVRDVLDTD
;
A
#
# COMPACT_ATOMS: atom_id res chain seq x y z
N MET A 1 18.17 88.82 31.32
CA MET A 1 19.33 89.31 32.08
C MET A 1 19.42 88.46 33.34
N VAL A 2 20.46 87.63 33.40
CA VAL A 2 20.98 86.83 34.53
C VAL A 2 20.19 85.59 34.98
N GLU A 3 20.72 84.44 34.54
CA GLU A 3 20.65 83.12 35.19
C GLU A 3 21.39 83.15 36.54
N VAL A 4 20.85 82.47 37.56
CA VAL A 4 21.63 81.68 38.54
C VAL A 4 20.71 80.58 39.05
N ILE A 5 20.82 79.35 38.53
CA ILE A 5 20.28 78.16 39.19
C ILE A 5 21.50 77.45 39.79
N ASP A 6 21.56 77.48 41.12
CA ASP A 6 22.68 77.00 41.93
C ASP A 6 22.69 75.47 41.96
N SER A 7 23.83 74.92 41.54
CA SER A 7 24.15 73.51 41.53
C SER A 7 24.31 72.99 42.96
N LYS A 8 23.49 72.02 43.36
CA LYS A 8 23.84 71.10 44.46
C LYS A 8 23.72 69.65 44.02
N GLU A 9 24.80 69.26 43.37
CA GLU A 9 25.43 67.96 43.47
C GLU A 9 25.40 67.43 44.92
N GLN A 10 24.56 66.43 45.16
CA GLN A 10 24.80 65.47 46.24
C GLN A 10 24.64 64.06 45.65
N VAL A 11 25.75 63.60 45.08
CA VAL A 11 26.02 62.20 44.79
C VAL A 11 26.13 61.48 46.13
N ASN A 12 25.09 60.73 46.48
CA ASN A 12 25.14 59.78 47.59
C ASN A 12 25.95 58.57 47.11
N ALA A 13 27.24 58.57 47.45
CA ALA A 13 28.11 57.41 47.35
C ALA A 13 27.70 56.37 48.40
N ASN A 14 27.51 55.12 47.94
CA ASN A 14 27.69 53.84 48.64
C ASN A 14 26.53 52.86 48.43
N THR A 15 26.56 52.12 47.30
CA THR A 15 26.16 50.70 47.26
C THR A 15 26.66 50.05 45.96
N SER A 16 27.39 48.93 46.12
CA SER A 16 27.72 47.89 45.12
C SER A 16 28.48 48.31 43.84
N LEU A 17 29.81 48.34 43.92
CA LEU A 17 30.71 48.24 42.77
C LEU A 17 31.58 46.99 42.92
N ASP A 18 30.93 45.83 42.90
CA ASP A 18 31.57 44.54 42.61
C ASP A 18 30.72 43.78 41.59
N ALA A 19 30.07 44.53 40.70
CA ALA A 19 29.47 43.96 39.50
C ALA A 19 30.61 43.79 38.50
N GLU A 20 31.12 42.57 38.39
CA GLU A 20 32.07 42.18 37.35
C GLU A 20 31.56 42.70 36.00
N ILE A 21 32.37 43.54 35.34
CA ILE A 21 32.02 44.06 34.02
C ILE A 21 31.98 42.84 33.09
N PRO A 22 30.83 42.51 32.47
CA PRO A 22 30.76 41.35 31.58
C PRO A 22 31.72 41.58 30.42
N VAL A 23 32.79 40.77 30.36
CA VAL A 23 33.80 40.87 29.31
C VAL A 23 33.24 40.19 28.07
N SER A 24 32.87 40.99 27.08
CA SER A 24 32.48 40.51 25.75
C SER A 24 33.62 40.73 24.76
N LEU A 25 34.08 39.67 24.09
CA LEU A 25 35.05 39.74 23.00
C LEU A 25 34.37 39.37 21.69
N SER A 26 34.14 40.36 20.83
CA SER A 26 33.63 40.15 19.47
C SER A 26 34.79 39.97 18.48
N LEU A 27 34.93 38.77 17.92
CA LEU A 27 35.89 38.46 16.85
C LEU A 27 35.12 38.15 15.57
N GLY A 28 34.98 39.15 14.69
CA GLY A 28 34.20 39.00 13.46
C GLY A 28 32.72 38.71 13.74
N GLY A 29 32.21 37.57 13.27
CA GLY A 29 30.83 37.10 13.50
C GLY A 29 30.61 36.32 14.81
N ALA A 30 31.65 36.21 15.65
CA ALA A 30 31.62 35.46 16.88
C ALA A 30 31.67 36.39 18.10
N THR A 31 30.85 36.11 19.11
CA THR A 31 30.88 36.84 20.39
C THR A 31 31.16 35.87 21.53
N LEU A 32 32.23 36.13 22.27
CA LEU A 32 32.57 35.42 23.49
C LEU A 32 32.11 36.25 24.69
N TRP A 33 31.40 35.62 25.63
CA TRP A 33 30.96 36.26 26.86
C TRP A 33 31.57 35.52 28.05
N LEU A 34 32.13 36.26 29.01
CA LEU A 34 32.54 35.70 30.29
C LEU A 34 31.36 35.78 31.26
N SER A 35 30.87 34.63 31.72
CA SER A 35 29.82 34.56 32.75
C SER A 35 30.37 34.82 34.15
N ASP A 36 29.50 35.20 35.08
CA ASP A 36 29.78 35.41 36.51
C ASP A 36 30.34 34.16 37.23
N SER A 37 30.34 33.00 36.56
CA SER A 37 30.95 31.75 37.03
C SER A 37 32.39 31.54 36.52
N GLY A 38 32.95 32.50 35.79
CA GLY A 38 34.23 32.40 35.11
C GLY A 38 34.23 31.51 33.86
N GLN A 39 33.05 31.04 33.42
CA GLN A 39 32.91 30.23 32.20
C GLN A 39 32.77 31.13 30.97
N TRP A 40 33.57 30.86 29.94
CA TRP A 40 33.45 31.48 28.63
C TRP A 40 32.33 30.81 27.82
N THR A 41 31.36 31.59 27.37
CA THR A 41 30.31 31.15 26.44
C THR A 41 30.57 31.75 25.06
N PHE A 42 30.41 30.93 24.02
CA PHE A 42 30.67 31.31 22.64
C PHE A 42 29.36 31.35 21.87
N ASP A 43 29.00 32.51 21.33
CA ASP A 43 27.84 32.69 20.49
C ASP A 43 28.28 33.06 19.07
N HIS A 44 27.86 32.23 18.10
CA HIS A 44 28.11 32.46 16.69
C HIS A 44 26.81 32.22 15.92
N VAL A 45 26.16 33.30 15.53
CA VAL A 45 24.81 33.28 14.92
C VAL A 45 24.74 32.34 13.72
N SER A 46 25.75 32.31 12.85
CA SER A 46 25.73 31.41 11.70
C SER A 46 25.88 29.93 12.10
N LEU A 47 26.60 29.61 13.18
CA LEU A 47 26.77 28.24 13.65
C LEU A 47 25.46 27.74 14.25
N GLN A 48 24.76 28.59 15.00
CA GLN A 48 23.44 28.29 15.54
C GLN A 48 22.40 28.12 14.42
N GLN A 49 22.43 28.98 13.40
CA GLN A 49 21.57 28.86 12.21
C GLN A 49 21.84 27.56 11.45
N THR A 50 23.10 27.24 11.18
CA THR A 50 23.49 25.98 10.52
C THR A 50 23.07 24.77 11.35
N SER A 51 23.28 24.79 12.67
CA SER A 51 22.84 23.72 13.57
C SER A 51 21.33 23.52 13.52
N SER A 52 20.56 24.60 13.54
CA SER A 52 19.09 24.56 13.45
C SER A 52 18.61 24.01 12.10
N GLN A 53 19.29 24.39 11.01
CA GLN A 53 19.01 23.87 9.68
C GLN A 53 19.36 22.38 9.55
N CYS A 54 20.47 21.94 10.13
CA CYS A 54 20.84 20.52 10.17
C CYS A 54 19.81 19.68 10.94
N GLU A 55 19.35 20.16 12.10
CA GLU A 55 18.27 19.53 12.87
C GLU A 55 16.98 19.42 12.06
N TYR A 56 16.59 20.49 11.37
CA TYR A 56 15.41 20.51 10.50
C TYR A 56 15.54 19.49 9.35
N LEU A 57 16.66 19.53 8.63
CA LEU A 57 16.92 18.61 7.52
C LEU A 57 16.95 17.16 7.98
N LYS A 58 17.53 16.88 9.15
CA LYS A 58 17.54 15.53 9.72
C LYS A 58 16.13 15.01 10.00
N LYS A 59 15.26 15.85 10.57
CA LYS A 59 13.84 15.50 10.77
C LYS A 59 13.14 15.26 9.44
N GLN A 60 13.39 16.12 8.45
CA GLN A 60 12.80 15.98 7.13
C GLN A 60 13.24 14.70 6.42
N VAL A 61 14.53 14.33 6.53
CA VAL A 61 15.06 13.07 5.97
C VAL A 61 14.35 11.88 6.61
N VAL A 62 14.22 11.84 7.93
CA VAL A 62 13.52 10.74 8.62
C VAL A 62 12.06 10.64 8.17
N THR A 63 11.36 11.77 8.04
CA THR A 63 9.99 11.79 7.51
C THR A 63 9.93 11.25 6.08
N LEU A 64 10.82 11.73 5.19
CA LEU A 64 10.86 11.29 3.80
C LEU A 64 11.24 9.81 3.67
N GLU A 65 12.12 9.29 4.52
CA GLU A 65 12.47 7.87 4.55
C GLU A 65 11.28 7.00 4.97
N ASN A 66 10.53 7.43 5.99
CA ASN A 66 9.30 6.76 6.41
C ASN A 66 8.25 6.78 5.30
N ASP A 67 8.03 7.94 4.67
CA ASP A 67 7.08 8.07 3.56
C ASP A 67 7.50 7.20 2.36
N ASN A 68 8.79 7.15 2.03
CA ASN A 68 9.31 6.29 0.97
C ASN A 68 9.05 4.81 1.29
N GLN A 69 9.27 4.39 2.54
CA GLN A 69 9.01 3.02 2.95
C GLN A 69 7.52 2.68 2.87
N GLN A 70 6.64 3.59 3.29
CA GLN A 70 5.19 3.42 3.19
C GLN A 70 4.75 3.31 1.72
N LEU A 71 5.28 4.16 0.85
CA LEU A 71 5.00 4.11 -0.58
C LEU A 71 5.49 2.80 -1.21
N ARG A 72 6.68 2.32 -0.87
CA ARG A 72 7.18 1.02 -1.33
C ARG A 72 6.27 -0.12 -0.91
N ASN A 73 5.86 -0.14 0.36
CA ASN A 73 4.93 -1.15 0.87
C ASN A 73 3.58 -1.09 0.14
N ALA A 74 3.07 0.11 -0.14
CA ALA A 74 1.83 0.30 -0.88
C ALA A 74 1.95 -0.21 -2.33
N VAL A 75 3.07 0.09 -3.00
CA VAL A 75 3.36 -0.40 -4.35
C VAL A 75 3.41 -1.93 -4.36
N THR A 76 4.17 -2.55 -3.46
CA THR A 76 4.25 -4.01 -3.35
C THR A 76 2.86 -4.62 -3.18
N ARG A 77 2.05 -4.10 -2.26
CA ARG A 77 0.69 -4.59 -2.02
C ARG A 77 -0.19 -4.48 -3.27
N ILE A 78 -0.16 -3.35 -3.96
CA ILE A 78 -0.96 -3.14 -5.18
C ILE A 78 -0.50 -4.08 -6.29
N THR A 79 0.81 -4.29 -6.43
CA THR A 79 1.37 -5.23 -7.41
C THR A 79 0.91 -6.66 -7.12
N GLU A 80 1.01 -7.11 -5.87
CA GLU A 80 0.52 -8.45 -5.46
C GLU A 80 -0.97 -8.63 -5.71
N GLU A 81 -1.79 -7.62 -5.39
CA GLU A 81 -3.23 -7.65 -5.65
C GLU A 81 -3.54 -7.71 -7.15
N SER A 82 -2.83 -6.91 -7.96
CA SER A 82 -2.97 -6.91 -9.41
C SER A 82 -2.60 -8.28 -10.01
N ASP A 83 -1.50 -8.87 -9.56
CA ASP A 83 -1.02 -10.15 -10.08
C ASP A 83 -1.92 -11.30 -9.65
N MET A 84 -2.45 -11.27 -8.43
CA MET A 84 -3.49 -12.20 -7.97
C MET A 84 -4.76 -12.08 -8.81
N SER A 85 -5.20 -10.87 -9.13
CA SER A 85 -6.37 -10.64 -9.98
C SER A 85 -6.16 -11.19 -11.39
N LYS A 86 -5.00 -10.91 -12.01
CA LYS A 86 -4.63 -11.47 -13.32
C LYS A 86 -4.59 -13.00 -13.28
N PHE A 87 -4.03 -13.58 -12.22
CA PHE A 87 -3.97 -15.03 -12.05
C PHE A 87 -5.38 -15.64 -11.97
N LYS A 88 -6.27 -15.07 -11.15
CA LYS A 88 -7.67 -15.52 -11.04
C LYS A 88 -8.40 -15.44 -12.37
N CYS A 89 -8.27 -14.33 -13.10
CA CYS A 89 -8.89 -14.17 -14.41
C CYS A 89 -8.38 -15.22 -15.40
N LYS A 90 -7.06 -15.43 -15.49
CA LYS A 90 -6.47 -16.47 -16.36
C LYS A 90 -6.97 -17.86 -15.96
N LEU A 91 -6.92 -18.21 -14.68
CA LEU A 91 -7.37 -19.50 -14.19
C LEU A 91 -8.84 -19.74 -14.52
N MET A 92 -9.71 -18.75 -14.33
CA MET A 92 -11.14 -18.86 -14.64
C MET A 92 -11.38 -19.08 -16.14
N VAL A 93 -10.64 -18.39 -17.01
CA VAL A 93 -10.71 -18.60 -18.47
C VAL A 93 -10.29 -20.02 -18.84
N GLU A 94 -9.17 -20.51 -18.30
CA GLU A 94 -8.70 -21.87 -18.56
C GLU A 94 -9.69 -22.92 -18.03
N MET A 95 -10.23 -22.73 -16.82
CA MET A 95 -11.21 -23.65 -16.26
C MET A 95 -12.51 -23.68 -17.08
N LEU A 96 -12.99 -22.53 -17.56
CA LEU A 96 -14.15 -22.47 -18.44
C LEU A 96 -13.87 -23.16 -19.78
N ALA A 97 -12.67 -23.01 -20.34
CA ALA A 97 -12.27 -23.72 -21.55
C ALA A 97 -12.26 -25.24 -21.34
N VAL A 98 -11.75 -25.71 -20.20
CA VAL A 98 -11.77 -27.14 -19.84
C VAL A 98 -13.20 -27.65 -19.67
N GLN A 99 -14.05 -26.93 -18.94
CA GLN A 99 -15.45 -27.32 -18.74
C GLN A 99 -16.22 -27.37 -20.06
N SER A 100 -16.02 -26.39 -20.94
CA SER A 100 -16.64 -26.39 -22.28
C SER A 100 -16.20 -27.59 -23.11
N LEU A 101 -14.93 -27.99 -23.02
CA LEU A 101 -14.42 -29.17 -23.70
C LEU A 101 -15.01 -30.47 -23.12
N GLU A 102 -15.17 -30.54 -21.80
CA GLU A 102 -15.80 -31.67 -21.12
C GLU A 102 -17.28 -31.80 -21.48
N GLU A 103 -18.00 -30.68 -21.54
CA GLU A 103 -19.41 -30.64 -21.93
C GLU A 103 -19.61 -31.11 -23.38
N GLU A 104 -18.77 -30.66 -24.31
CA GLU A 104 -18.87 -31.10 -25.71
C GLU A 104 -18.61 -32.60 -25.84
N LYS A 105 -17.60 -33.13 -25.13
CA LYS A 105 -17.33 -34.58 -25.10
C LYS A 105 -18.49 -35.38 -24.50
N ALA A 106 -19.11 -34.87 -23.43
CA ALA A 106 -20.26 -35.52 -22.83
C ALA A 106 -21.45 -35.55 -23.81
N LYS A 107 -21.67 -34.48 -24.57
CA LYS A 107 -22.69 -34.41 -25.60
C LYS A 107 -22.42 -35.37 -26.75
N GLU A 108 -21.18 -35.45 -27.25
CA GLU A 108 -20.78 -36.42 -28.26
C GLU A 108 -21.03 -37.87 -27.79
N GLN A 109 -20.71 -38.16 -26.53
CA GLN A 109 -20.95 -39.48 -25.95
C GLN A 109 -22.45 -39.81 -25.84
N LEU A 110 -23.28 -38.85 -25.40
CA LEU A 110 -24.74 -39.01 -25.37
C LEU A 110 -25.33 -39.22 -26.77
N GLU A 111 -24.84 -38.51 -27.78
CA GLU A 111 -25.28 -38.72 -29.16
C GLU A 111 -24.89 -40.11 -29.69
N LEU A 112 -23.70 -40.61 -29.33
CA LEU A 112 -23.27 -41.95 -29.66
C LEU A 112 -24.15 -43.02 -28.99
N GLU A 113 -24.42 -42.88 -27.69
CA GLU A 113 -25.31 -43.78 -26.96
C GLU A 113 -26.73 -43.76 -27.53
N ARG A 114 -27.26 -42.58 -27.88
CA ARG A 114 -28.57 -42.46 -28.52
C ARG A 114 -28.63 -43.21 -29.85
N LYS A 115 -27.59 -43.09 -30.69
CA LYS A 115 -27.49 -43.85 -31.95
C LYS A 115 -27.39 -45.36 -31.71
N ASN A 116 -26.67 -45.78 -30.67
CA ASN A 116 -26.56 -47.19 -30.29
C ASN A 116 -27.90 -47.75 -29.81
N VAL A 117 -28.61 -47.03 -28.93
CA VAL A 117 -29.96 -47.41 -28.46
C VAL A 117 -30.93 -47.47 -29.63
N GLN A 118 -30.86 -46.52 -30.57
CA GLN A 118 -31.75 -46.52 -31.73
C GLN A 118 -31.45 -47.66 -32.70
N THR A 119 -30.18 -47.99 -32.91
CA THR A 119 -29.77 -49.18 -33.66
C THR A 119 -30.30 -50.45 -32.99
N LEU A 120 -30.12 -50.56 -31.67
CA LEU A 120 -30.60 -51.71 -30.89
C LEU A 120 -32.13 -51.84 -30.93
N LYS A 121 -32.87 -50.72 -30.82
CA LYS A 121 -34.34 -50.69 -31.00
C LYS A 121 -34.72 -51.23 -32.37
N ASN A 122 -34.06 -50.78 -33.44
CA ASN A 122 -34.32 -51.25 -34.79
C ASN A 122 -34.02 -52.75 -34.96
N ASP A 123 -32.91 -53.23 -34.38
CA ASP A 123 -32.55 -54.65 -34.41
C ASP A 123 -33.59 -55.51 -33.66
N ILE A 124 -34.03 -55.07 -32.48
CA ILE A 124 -35.09 -55.74 -31.70
C ILE A 124 -36.41 -55.78 -32.49
N LEU A 125 -36.81 -54.67 -33.11
CA LEU A 125 -38.01 -54.62 -33.96
C LEU A 125 -37.89 -55.57 -35.15
N SER A 126 -36.72 -55.65 -35.79
CA SER A 126 -36.48 -56.60 -36.90
C SER A 126 -36.57 -58.06 -36.46
N ILE A 127 -36.14 -58.38 -35.25
CA ILE A 127 -36.27 -59.74 -34.68
C ILE A 127 -37.74 -60.02 -34.33
N LEU A 128 -38.45 -59.07 -33.73
CA LEU A 128 -39.87 -59.20 -33.40
C LEU A 128 -40.73 -59.44 -34.66
N ASP A 129 -40.45 -58.72 -35.76
CA ASP A 129 -41.14 -58.91 -37.05
C ASP A 129 -40.94 -60.32 -37.65
N ARG A 130 -39.94 -61.07 -37.18
CA ARG A 130 -39.67 -62.46 -37.60
C ARG A 130 -40.34 -63.50 -36.71
N ASN A 131 -40.95 -63.12 -35.59
CA ASN A 131 -41.57 -64.02 -34.60
C ASN A 131 -43.11 -63.86 -34.58
N GLU A 132 -43.83 -64.82 -33.99
CA GLU A 132 -45.30 -64.88 -34.05
C GLU A 132 -46.04 -63.65 -33.47
N PRO A 133 -47.22 -63.27 -34.00
CA PRO A 133 -47.75 -61.90 -33.88
C PRO A 133 -48.29 -61.51 -32.50
N SER A 134 -48.66 -62.47 -31.65
CA SER A 134 -49.47 -62.20 -30.44
C SER A 134 -48.67 -61.51 -29.33
N ASP A 135 -47.44 -61.97 -29.06
CA ASP A 135 -46.59 -61.40 -28.00
C ASP A 135 -45.75 -60.21 -28.51
N VAL A 136 -45.72 -60.00 -29.83
CA VAL A 136 -44.93 -58.96 -30.50
C VAL A 136 -45.58 -57.58 -30.42
N GLN A 137 -46.93 -57.53 -30.42
CA GLN A 137 -47.67 -56.27 -30.48
C GLN A 137 -47.52 -55.42 -29.21
N THR A 138 -47.52 -56.06 -28.04
CA THR A 138 -47.32 -55.39 -26.74
C THR A 138 -45.92 -54.82 -26.56
N VAL A 139 -44.88 -55.49 -27.08
CA VAL A 139 -43.50 -55.00 -27.00
C VAL A 139 -43.27 -53.83 -27.97
N ARG A 140 -43.90 -53.86 -29.15
CA ARG A 140 -43.85 -52.76 -30.11
C ARG A 140 -44.49 -51.49 -29.57
N ASP A 141 -45.66 -51.60 -28.93
CA ASP A 141 -46.36 -50.44 -28.35
C ASP A 141 -45.55 -49.76 -27.22
N VAL A 142 -44.76 -50.52 -26.46
CA VAL A 142 -43.86 -49.99 -25.42
C VAL A 142 -42.60 -49.34 -26.02
N LEU A 143 -42.10 -49.84 -27.15
CA LEU A 143 -40.94 -49.25 -27.81
C LEU A 143 -41.28 -47.92 -28.51
N ASP A 144 -42.53 -47.70 -28.90
CA ASP A 144 -42.97 -46.50 -29.65
C ASP A 144 -43.46 -45.35 -28.75
N THR A 145 -43.39 -45.49 -27.42
CA THR A 145 -43.87 -44.49 -26.45
C THR A 145 -42.82 -43.50 -25.92
N ASP A 146 -41.57 -43.56 -26.41
CA ASP A 146 -40.49 -42.58 -26.15
C ASP A 146 -39.94 -41.97 -27.46
#